data_AF-A0A4R0J4R8-F1
#
_entry.id   AF-A0A4R0J4R8-F1
#
_cell.length_a   1.000
_cell.length_b   1.000
_cell.length_c   1.000
_cell.angle_alpha   90.00
_cell.angle_beta   90.00
_cell.angle_gamma   90.00
#
_symmetry.space_group_name_H-M   'P 1'
#
loop_
_entity.id
_entity.type
_entity.pdbx_description
1 polymer ?
#
loop_
_entity_poly.entity_id
_entity_poly.type
_entity_poly.pdbx_seq_one_letter_code
_entity_poly.pdbx_strand_id
1 'polypeptide(L)'
;MTFWAALAMARHVHRMQQAEKHGELLPKQMYEALIHVPRIDAITSTLGSVWSLHPDGYHSEDSWPAHLQWGADQLVETVRHLRAGRMVAALAMVRRQLERWTLNVAQHFGVEPAEDENKVVYFTRVWAEYPWLRADIGQAWAELSECLHGRGSMGAAQSWEAAAGDVRTATIQVPQATLDLNQRMADIAGTVFTQVRGGVRTLAQQAGRDSWAMAMLSNYSVREVPDLLEPGRVAIMPLDPAYAYSSWADNATSAARGYRLVVTAAGQNGTLLDLPTSHVMGAVLERRGRAIDRFRMSMEREIRVLGDDYQPGTLEARLFRYVAISEAAEVISDWSSPEEAACLRLAAGALRSAFYLWLEDTDIAMACVRVLLEQTCQARAWRTKPQRAKRISELKGTVTSSARWIEASGWRRAKVLGQALGEFSHVDLRAAVFGARRLLGAIQAEDVAESERPYKARGHALDSTAYLLAFEVSERLMGVDEGLAEGFREQITLLDAVEHSRRIEDLLARVHDLRSFDFRDL
;
A
#
# COMPACT_ATOMS: atom_id res chain seq x y z
N MET A 1 -20.01 3.58 25.66
CA MET A 1 -19.24 3.82 24.43
C MET A 1 -19.73 5.13 23.85
N THR A 2 -18.83 6.09 23.64
CA THR A 2 -19.17 7.44 23.17
C THR A 2 -19.48 7.44 21.66
N PHE A 3 -20.19 8.46 21.16
CA PHE A 3 -20.73 8.50 19.78
C PHE A 3 -19.68 8.21 18.70
N TRP A 4 -18.56 8.94 18.68
CA TRP A 4 -17.54 8.80 17.63
C TRP A 4 -16.85 7.44 17.68
N ALA A 5 -16.53 6.95 18.87
CA ALA A 5 -15.92 5.64 19.03
C ALA A 5 -16.85 4.51 18.54
N ALA A 6 -18.13 4.57 18.91
CA ALA A 6 -19.12 3.59 18.48
C ALA A 6 -19.35 3.63 16.96
N LEU A 7 -19.52 4.83 16.40
CA LEU A 7 -19.75 5.02 14.97
C LEU A 7 -18.54 4.53 14.15
N ALA A 8 -17.33 4.98 14.49
CA ALA A 8 -16.11 4.59 13.80
C ALA A 8 -15.93 3.08 13.79
N MET A 9 -16.10 2.41 14.94
CA MET A 9 -15.92 0.97 15.00
C MET A 9 -17.02 0.20 14.27
N ALA A 10 -18.27 0.64 14.36
CA ALA A 10 -19.38 0.03 13.62
C ALA A 10 -19.14 0.10 12.10
N ARG A 11 -18.74 1.26 11.58
CA ARG A 11 -18.41 1.46 10.16
C ARG A 11 -17.22 0.60 9.72
N HIS A 12 -16.16 0.57 10.52
CA HIS A 12 -14.96 -0.22 10.23
C HIS A 12 -15.27 -1.72 10.14
N VAL A 13 -15.99 -2.26 11.13
CA VAL A 13 -16.39 -3.67 11.15
C VAL A 13 -17.31 -3.98 9.98
N HIS A 14 -18.27 -3.10 9.69
CA HIS A 14 -19.17 -3.27 8.56
C HIS A 14 -18.41 -3.33 7.23
N ARG A 15 -17.45 -2.43 7.01
CA ARG A 15 -16.59 -2.42 5.82
C ARG A 15 -15.82 -3.71 5.63
N MET A 16 -15.24 -4.26 6.71
CA MET A 16 -14.53 -5.54 6.64
C MET A 16 -15.48 -6.67 6.26
N GLN A 17 -16.69 -6.71 6.83
CA GLN A 17 -17.72 -7.69 6.46
C GLN A 17 -18.19 -7.56 5.01
N GLN A 18 -18.27 -6.33 4.49
CA GLN A 18 -18.62 -6.10 3.08
C GLN A 18 -17.49 -6.57 2.17
N ALA A 19 -16.24 -6.23 2.48
CA ALA A 19 -15.10 -6.74 1.74
C ALA A 19 -15.09 -8.28 1.70
N GLU A 20 -15.40 -8.97 2.81
CA GLU A 20 -15.55 -10.44 2.84
C GLU A 20 -16.56 -10.97 1.80
N LYS A 21 -17.72 -10.32 1.67
CA LYS A 21 -18.82 -10.77 0.80
C LYS A 21 -18.58 -10.53 -0.69
N HIS A 22 -17.75 -9.56 -1.05
CA HIS A 22 -17.59 -9.10 -2.43
C HIS A 22 -16.35 -9.70 -3.10
N GLY A 23 -16.43 -10.97 -3.48
CA GLY A 23 -15.37 -11.70 -4.20
C GLY A 23 -15.01 -11.07 -5.55
N GLU A 24 -15.96 -10.38 -6.19
CA GLU A 24 -15.80 -9.66 -7.45
C GLU A 24 -14.82 -8.47 -7.36
N LEU A 25 -14.45 -8.03 -6.15
CA LEU A 25 -13.36 -7.05 -5.97
C LEU A 25 -12.02 -7.56 -6.52
N LEU A 26 -11.85 -8.87 -6.63
CA LEU A 26 -10.68 -9.47 -7.26
C LEU A 26 -10.98 -9.86 -8.70
N PRO A 27 -10.36 -9.21 -9.70
CA PRO A 27 -10.48 -9.61 -11.09
C PRO A 27 -9.96 -11.03 -11.31
N LYS A 28 -10.66 -11.78 -12.15
CA LYS A 28 -10.39 -13.19 -12.45
C LYS A 28 -8.97 -13.45 -12.94
N GLN A 29 -8.41 -12.55 -13.75
CA GLN A 29 -7.08 -12.66 -14.33
C GLN A 29 -5.99 -12.69 -13.24
N MET A 30 -6.24 -12.04 -12.09
CA MET A 30 -5.31 -12.10 -10.97
C MET A 30 -5.29 -13.47 -10.31
N TYR A 31 -6.45 -14.13 -10.20
CA TYR A 31 -6.50 -15.52 -9.75
C TYR A 31 -5.74 -16.44 -10.72
N GLU A 32 -5.94 -16.25 -12.02
CA GLU A 32 -5.25 -17.02 -13.07
C GLU A 32 -3.73 -16.82 -13.00
N ALA A 33 -3.26 -15.60 -12.70
CA ALA A 33 -1.86 -15.32 -12.45
C ALA A 33 -1.33 -16.04 -11.18
N LEU A 34 -2.12 -16.05 -10.09
CA LEU A 34 -1.73 -16.69 -8.85
C LEU A 34 -1.49 -18.20 -8.97
N ILE A 35 -2.14 -18.89 -9.91
CA ILE A 35 -1.94 -20.33 -10.16
C ILE A 35 -0.47 -20.65 -10.47
N HIS A 36 0.30 -19.70 -10.99
CA HIS A 36 1.72 -19.88 -11.26
C HIS A 36 2.61 -19.76 -10.02
N VAL A 37 2.17 -19.07 -8.97
CA VAL A 37 3.01 -18.74 -7.80
C VAL A 37 3.60 -19.99 -7.12
N PRO A 38 2.84 -21.07 -6.84
CA PRO A 38 3.42 -22.28 -6.26
C PRO A 38 4.56 -22.89 -7.07
N ARG A 39 4.51 -22.80 -8.40
CA ARG A 39 5.60 -23.30 -9.25
C ARG A 39 6.78 -22.35 -9.29
N ILE A 40 6.52 -21.04 -9.33
CA ILE A 40 7.58 -20.04 -9.23
C ILE A 40 8.36 -20.24 -7.93
N ASP A 41 7.66 -20.37 -6.82
CA ASP A 41 8.27 -20.60 -5.51
C ASP A 41 9.09 -21.89 -5.44
N ALA A 42 8.58 -22.98 -6.03
CA ALA A 42 9.31 -24.24 -6.07
C ALA A 42 10.61 -24.11 -6.88
N ILE A 43 10.54 -23.44 -8.03
CA ILE A 43 11.70 -23.22 -8.91
C ILE A 43 12.71 -22.29 -8.21
N THR A 44 12.28 -21.12 -7.74
CA THR A 44 13.19 -20.13 -7.15
C THR A 44 13.82 -20.64 -5.87
N SER A 45 13.07 -21.30 -4.99
CA SER A 45 13.64 -21.90 -3.77
C SER A 45 14.64 -23.02 -4.07
N THR A 46 14.38 -23.85 -5.08
CA THR A 46 15.30 -24.92 -5.49
C THR A 46 16.57 -24.37 -6.14
N LEU A 47 16.47 -23.24 -6.84
CA LEU A 47 17.57 -22.62 -7.57
C LEU A 47 18.28 -21.50 -6.80
N GLY A 48 18.12 -21.47 -5.47
CA GLY A 48 18.96 -20.65 -4.58
C GLY A 48 18.31 -19.40 -4.01
N SER A 49 16.99 -19.23 -4.16
CA SER A 49 16.26 -18.25 -3.36
C SER A 49 16.04 -18.77 -1.94
N VAL A 50 16.26 -17.90 -0.96
CA VAL A 50 15.86 -18.16 0.43
C VAL A 50 14.51 -17.50 0.65
N TRP A 51 13.64 -18.17 1.41
CA TRP A 51 12.41 -17.57 1.88
C TRP A 51 12.72 -16.34 2.74
N SER A 52 12.67 -15.15 2.13
CA SER A 52 12.86 -13.89 2.82
C SER A 52 11.93 -13.80 4.03
N LEU A 53 12.40 -13.23 5.13
CA LEU A 53 11.55 -12.94 6.30
C LEU A 53 10.46 -11.92 6.01
N HIS A 54 10.56 -11.15 4.91
CA HIS A 54 9.62 -10.10 4.56
C HIS A 54 9.24 -10.12 3.05
N PRO A 55 7.94 -10.10 2.68
CA PRO A 55 7.51 -10.14 1.28
C PRO A 55 7.97 -8.92 0.45
N ASP A 56 8.12 -7.75 1.08
CA ASP A 56 8.67 -6.54 0.43
C ASP A 56 10.18 -6.33 0.68
N GLY A 57 10.87 -7.32 1.25
CA GLY A 57 12.33 -7.28 1.43
C GLY A 57 13.01 -7.27 0.07
N TYR A 58 13.42 -6.08 -0.38
CA TYR A 58 14.15 -5.88 -1.62
C TYR A 58 15.54 -5.35 -1.29
N HIS A 59 16.57 -6.16 -1.52
CA HIS A 59 17.97 -5.74 -1.41
C HIS A 59 18.64 -5.85 -2.78
N SER A 60 19.42 -4.85 -3.16
CA SER A 60 20.15 -4.84 -4.43
C SER A 60 21.22 -5.94 -4.53
N GLU A 61 21.59 -6.52 -3.38
CA GLU A 61 22.55 -7.62 -3.26
C GLU A 61 21.88 -9.00 -3.34
N ASP A 62 20.54 -9.04 -3.44
CA ASP A 62 19.80 -10.29 -3.52
C ASP A 62 20.11 -11.05 -4.82
N SER A 63 20.04 -12.38 -4.75
CA SER A 63 20.23 -13.23 -5.92
C SER A 63 19.12 -13.03 -6.94
N TRP A 64 19.39 -13.32 -8.22
CA TRP A 64 18.35 -13.27 -9.25
C TRP A 64 17.09 -14.10 -8.93
N PRO A 65 17.22 -15.36 -8.42
CA PRO A 65 16.07 -16.11 -7.90
C PRO A 65 15.25 -15.36 -6.83
N ALA A 66 15.91 -14.64 -5.93
CA ALA A 66 15.23 -13.86 -4.89
C ALA A 66 14.47 -12.66 -5.46
N HIS A 67 15.01 -11.96 -6.47
CA HIS A 67 14.26 -10.92 -7.18
C HIS A 67 13.02 -11.45 -7.91
N LEU A 68 13.09 -12.65 -8.48
CA LEU A 68 11.94 -13.30 -9.10
C LEU A 68 10.89 -13.72 -8.07
N GLN A 69 11.32 -14.26 -6.93
CA GLN A 69 10.42 -14.57 -5.82
C GLN A 69 9.76 -13.30 -5.27
N TRP A 70 10.49 -12.20 -5.13
CA TRP A 70 9.93 -10.90 -4.78
C TRP A 70 8.84 -10.47 -5.77
N GLY A 71 9.04 -10.67 -7.07
CA GLY A 71 7.99 -10.41 -8.08
C GLY A 71 6.70 -11.20 -7.84
N ALA A 72 6.81 -12.45 -7.40
CA ALA A 72 5.65 -13.27 -7.03
C ALA A 72 5.02 -12.81 -5.69
N ASP A 73 5.84 -12.41 -4.72
CA ASP A 73 5.38 -11.86 -3.44
C ASP A 73 4.52 -10.60 -3.66
N GLN A 74 5.00 -9.67 -4.49
CA GLN A 74 4.27 -8.44 -4.80
C GLN A 74 2.95 -8.70 -5.55
N LEU A 75 2.88 -9.74 -6.40
CA LEU A 75 1.61 -10.14 -7.02
C LEU A 75 0.62 -10.60 -5.96
N VAL A 76 1.04 -11.48 -5.05
CA VAL A 76 0.21 -12.01 -3.97
C VAL A 76 -0.33 -10.89 -3.08
N GLU A 77 0.51 -9.94 -2.71
CA GLU A 77 0.08 -8.79 -1.90
C GLU A 77 -0.89 -7.88 -2.66
N THR A 78 -0.64 -7.58 -3.94
CA THR A 78 -1.62 -6.87 -4.79
C THR A 78 -2.98 -7.58 -4.79
N VAL A 79 -3.01 -8.92 -4.92
CA VAL A 79 -4.26 -9.69 -4.87
C VAL A 79 -4.97 -9.54 -3.53
N ARG A 80 -4.24 -9.66 -2.42
CA ARG A 80 -4.81 -9.49 -1.07
C ARG A 80 -5.45 -8.11 -0.91
N HIS A 81 -4.77 -7.06 -1.38
CA HIS A 81 -5.28 -5.69 -1.27
C HIS A 81 -6.46 -5.39 -2.21
N LEU A 82 -6.45 -5.90 -3.44
CA LEU A 82 -7.60 -5.82 -4.34
C LEU A 82 -8.82 -6.54 -3.75
N ARG A 83 -8.62 -7.78 -3.29
CA ARG A 83 -9.69 -8.60 -2.67
C ARG A 83 -10.27 -7.96 -1.41
N ALA A 84 -9.46 -7.23 -0.66
CA ALA A 84 -9.88 -6.48 0.53
C ALA A 84 -10.47 -5.09 0.21
N GLY A 85 -10.55 -4.69 -1.06
CA GLY A 85 -11.03 -3.37 -1.48
C GLY A 85 -10.12 -2.21 -1.08
N ARG A 86 -8.81 -2.45 -0.85
CA ARG A 86 -7.82 -1.43 -0.47
C ARG A 86 -7.11 -0.91 -1.71
N MET A 87 -7.80 -0.06 -2.47
CA MET A 87 -7.34 0.36 -3.79
C MET A 87 -6.03 1.15 -3.74
N VAL A 88 -5.83 2.02 -2.74
CA VAL A 88 -4.61 2.84 -2.65
C VAL A 88 -3.36 1.96 -2.45
N ALA A 89 -3.44 0.93 -1.61
CA ALA A 89 -2.36 -0.05 -1.42
C ALA A 89 -2.06 -0.81 -2.72
N ALA A 90 -3.11 -1.40 -3.33
CA ALA A 90 -2.96 -2.16 -4.58
C ALA A 90 -2.36 -1.29 -5.70
N LEU A 91 -2.84 -0.05 -5.84
CA LEU A 91 -2.35 0.91 -6.83
C LEU A 91 -0.87 1.26 -6.63
N ALA A 92 -0.45 1.50 -5.38
CA ALA A 92 0.95 1.76 -5.04
C ALA A 92 1.83 0.55 -5.38
N MET A 93 1.37 -0.68 -5.06
CA MET A 93 2.07 -1.93 -5.38
C MET A 93 2.19 -2.16 -6.88
N VAL A 94 1.11 -2.05 -7.65
CA VAL A 94 1.13 -2.28 -9.11
C VAL A 94 2.04 -1.28 -9.81
N ARG A 95 1.97 0.00 -9.43
CA ARG A 95 2.88 1.01 -9.98
C ARG A 95 4.34 0.71 -9.66
N ARG A 96 4.64 0.35 -8.40
CA ARG A 96 6.01 0.01 -7.97
C ARG A 96 6.55 -1.19 -8.74
N GLN A 97 5.72 -2.21 -8.93
CA GLN A 97 6.05 -3.39 -9.73
C GLN A 97 6.33 -3.00 -11.19
N LEU A 98 5.48 -2.18 -11.79
CA LEU A 98 5.66 -1.72 -13.16
C LEU A 98 7.00 -1.01 -13.35
N GLU A 99 7.37 -0.10 -12.46
CA GLU A 99 8.67 0.58 -12.51
C GLU A 99 9.84 -0.41 -12.40
N ARG A 100 9.81 -1.30 -11.39
CA ARG A 100 10.91 -2.26 -11.18
C ARG A 100 11.10 -3.23 -12.33
N TRP A 101 10.01 -3.73 -12.90
CA TRP A 101 10.06 -4.70 -14.00
C TRP A 101 10.31 -4.04 -15.35
N THR A 102 9.95 -2.76 -15.52
CA THR A 102 10.41 -1.97 -16.67
C THR A 102 11.94 -1.89 -16.69
N LEU A 103 12.59 -1.62 -15.56
CA LEU A 103 14.07 -1.61 -15.48
C LEU A 103 14.67 -2.98 -15.86
N ASN A 104 14.00 -4.08 -15.49
CA ASN A 104 14.46 -5.42 -15.87
C ASN A 104 14.30 -5.69 -17.37
N VAL A 105 13.17 -5.30 -17.98
CA VAL A 105 12.95 -5.42 -19.42
C VAL A 105 13.98 -4.58 -20.18
N ALA A 106 14.20 -3.34 -19.75
CA ALA A 106 15.19 -2.45 -20.32
C ALA A 106 16.59 -3.08 -20.30
N GLN A 107 17.01 -3.63 -19.15
CA GLN A 107 18.28 -4.33 -19.03
C GLN A 107 18.34 -5.58 -19.94
N HIS A 108 17.26 -6.35 -20.04
CA HIS A 108 17.20 -7.56 -20.87
C HIS A 108 17.40 -7.28 -22.36
N PHE A 109 16.83 -6.19 -22.87
CA PHE A 109 16.91 -5.80 -24.27
C PHE A 109 17.98 -4.73 -24.56
N GLY A 110 18.74 -4.28 -23.56
CA GLY A 110 19.75 -3.24 -23.74
C GLY A 110 19.17 -1.87 -24.07
N VAL A 111 17.97 -1.56 -23.57
CA VAL A 111 17.26 -0.31 -23.84
C VAL A 111 17.62 0.74 -22.80
N GLU A 112 18.54 1.63 -23.15
CA GLU A 112 18.93 2.74 -22.28
C GLU A 112 17.97 3.93 -22.42
N PRO A 113 17.71 4.70 -21.34
CA PRO A 113 16.96 5.96 -21.43
C PRO A 113 17.69 6.96 -22.33
N ALA A 114 16.97 7.62 -23.24
CA ALA A 114 17.57 8.71 -24.02
C ALA A 114 17.74 9.98 -23.17
N GLU A 115 18.64 10.88 -23.60
CA GLU A 115 18.83 12.19 -22.98
C GLU A 115 17.48 12.95 -22.99
N ASP A 116 17.06 13.42 -21.81
CA ASP A 116 15.79 14.12 -21.58
C ASP A 116 14.49 13.35 -21.93
N GLU A 117 14.56 12.02 -22.05
CA GLU A 117 13.38 11.21 -22.33
C GLU A 117 12.38 11.24 -21.16
N ASN A 118 11.11 11.56 -21.47
CA ASN A 118 10.03 11.48 -20.50
C ASN A 118 9.79 10.01 -20.10
N LYS A 119 9.58 9.73 -18.80
CA LYS A 119 9.30 8.39 -18.28
C LYS A 119 8.17 7.65 -19.02
N VAL A 120 7.12 8.34 -19.45
CA VAL A 120 6.03 7.75 -20.25
C VAL A 120 6.59 7.18 -21.55
N VAL A 121 7.30 8.01 -22.32
CA VAL A 121 7.89 7.60 -23.62
C VAL A 121 8.90 6.47 -23.41
N TYR A 122 9.74 6.58 -22.38
CA TYR A 122 10.70 5.54 -22.02
C TYR A 122 10.02 4.21 -21.74
N PHE A 123 8.97 4.20 -20.91
CA PHE A 123 8.25 2.97 -20.54
C PHE A 123 7.56 2.35 -21.76
N THR A 124 6.90 3.15 -22.60
CA THR A 124 6.29 2.67 -23.84
C THR A 124 7.34 2.02 -24.75
N ARG A 125 8.50 2.66 -24.91
CA ARG A 125 9.60 2.15 -25.75
C ARG A 125 10.19 0.85 -25.21
N VAL A 126 10.48 0.78 -23.91
CA VAL A 126 11.03 -0.43 -23.27
C VAL A 126 10.11 -1.63 -23.46
N TRP A 127 8.80 -1.47 -23.29
CA TRP A 127 7.85 -2.57 -23.42
C TRP A 127 7.43 -2.88 -24.86
N ALA A 128 7.68 -1.98 -25.81
CA ALA A 128 7.48 -2.24 -27.24
C ALA A 128 8.41 -3.33 -27.80
N GLU A 129 9.47 -3.68 -27.07
CA GLU A 129 10.34 -4.84 -27.35
C GLU A 129 9.58 -6.19 -27.29
N TYR A 130 8.38 -6.24 -26.72
CA TYR A 130 7.49 -7.40 -26.79
C TYR A 130 6.43 -7.22 -27.88
N PRO A 131 6.58 -7.83 -29.09
CA PRO A 131 5.67 -7.59 -30.21
C PRO A 131 4.24 -8.08 -29.98
N TRP A 132 4.06 -9.00 -29.03
CA TRP A 132 2.77 -9.54 -28.63
C TRP A 132 2.02 -8.63 -27.64
N LEU A 133 2.72 -7.71 -26.98
CA LEU A 133 2.12 -6.79 -26.02
C LEU A 133 1.50 -5.61 -26.76
N ARG A 134 0.18 -5.51 -26.70
CA ARG A 134 -0.58 -4.42 -27.36
C ARG A 134 -0.82 -3.22 -26.46
N ALA A 135 -0.54 -3.34 -25.16
CA ALA A 135 -0.80 -2.29 -24.19
C ALA A 135 0.29 -1.22 -24.22
N ASP A 136 -0.10 0.05 -24.22
CA ASP A 136 0.83 1.17 -24.00
C ASP A 136 1.16 1.27 -22.51
N ILE A 137 2.31 0.72 -22.13
CA ILE A 137 2.75 0.65 -20.73
C ILE A 137 3.14 2.01 -20.16
N GLY A 138 3.68 2.92 -20.98
CA GLY A 138 3.95 4.28 -20.53
C GLY A 138 2.66 5.00 -20.15
N GLN A 139 1.63 4.88 -20.99
CA GLN A 139 0.32 5.45 -20.69
C GLN A 139 -0.33 4.79 -19.47
N ALA A 140 -0.20 3.47 -19.31
CA ALA A 140 -0.66 2.78 -18.11
C ALA A 140 0.05 3.29 -16.84
N TRP A 141 1.37 3.51 -16.88
CA TRP A 141 2.12 4.09 -15.76
C TRP A 141 1.65 5.52 -15.43
N ALA A 142 1.39 6.34 -16.45
CA ALA A 142 0.86 7.69 -16.26
C ALA A 142 -0.52 7.65 -15.59
N GLU A 143 -1.42 6.78 -16.04
CA GLU A 143 -2.75 6.60 -15.46
C GLU A 143 -2.70 6.19 -13.98
N LEU A 144 -1.86 5.20 -13.62
CA LEU A 144 -1.70 4.80 -12.23
C LEU A 144 -1.14 5.94 -11.37
N SER A 145 -0.22 6.73 -11.93
CA SER A 145 0.33 7.91 -11.27
C SER A 145 -0.74 8.96 -11.02
N GLU A 146 -1.60 9.26 -12.01
CA GLU A 146 -2.72 10.18 -11.86
C GLU A 146 -3.72 9.69 -10.80
N CYS A 147 -4.00 8.40 -10.74
CA CYS A 147 -4.88 7.81 -9.72
C CYS A 147 -4.32 8.00 -8.30
N LEU A 148 -3.01 7.83 -8.08
CA LEU A 148 -2.38 8.08 -6.76
C LEU A 148 -2.46 9.55 -6.34
N HIS A 149 -2.58 10.47 -7.31
CA HIS A 149 -2.80 11.88 -7.06
C HIS A 149 -4.29 12.26 -6.88
N GLY A 150 -5.19 11.28 -6.86
CA GLY A 150 -6.64 11.49 -6.74
C GLY A 150 -7.33 11.95 -8.02
N ARG A 151 -6.67 11.78 -9.18
CA ARG A 151 -7.19 12.15 -10.50
C ARG A 151 -7.60 10.91 -11.29
N GLY A 152 -8.18 11.13 -12.48
CA GLY A 152 -8.65 10.05 -13.35
C GLY A 152 -9.82 9.27 -12.75
N SER A 153 -9.81 7.95 -12.90
CA SER A 153 -10.89 7.06 -12.44
C SER A 153 -10.95 6.90 -10.91
N MET A 154 -9.92 7.34 -10.19
CA MET A 154 -9.80 7.08 -8.75
C MET A 154 -10.95 7.65 -7.92
N GLY A 155 -11.41 8.87 -8.21
CA GLY A 155 -12.47 9.51 -7.44
C GLY A 155 -13.80 8.74 -7.48
N ALA A 156 -14.14 8.18 -8.64
CA ALA A 156 -15.35 7.36 -8.80
C ALA A 156 -15.18 5.97 -8.17
N ALA A 157 -14.01 5.34 -8.35
CA ALA A 157 -13.72 4.02 -7.80
C ALA A 157 -13.76 4.00 -6.25
N GLN A 158 -13.31 5.06 -5.59
CA GLN A 158 -13.32 5.14 -4.12
C GLN A 158 -14.70 5.19 -3.47
N SER A 159 -15.74 5.43 -4.25
CA SER A 159 -17.11 5.37 -3.72
C SER A 159 -17.45 4.01 -3.11
N TRP A 160 -16.80 2.92 -3.55
CA TRP A 160 -16.88 1.61 -2.91
C TRP A 160 -16.58 1.70 -1.42
N GLU A 161 -15.47 2.33 -1.06
CA GLU A 161 -15.03 2.36 0.33
C GLU A 161 -16.08 3.15 1.15
N ALA A 162 -16.49 4.33 0.69
CA ALA A 162 -17.54 5.10 1.36
C ALA A 162 -18.84 4.31 1.59
N ALA A 163 -19.29 3.58 0.56
CA ALA A 163 -20.48 2.74 0.65
C ALA A 163 -20.28 1.57 1.62
N ALA A 164 -19.14 0.86 1.54
CA ALA A 164 -18.80 -0.27 2.40
C ALA A 164 -18.76 0.08 3.89
N GLY A 165 -18.47 1.32 4.26
CA GLY A 165 -18.53 1.80 5.64
C GLY A 165 -19.93 2.20 6.11
N ASP A 166 -20.93 2.32 5.25
CA ASP A 166 -22.27 2.79 5.64
C ASP A 166 -23.08 1.70 6.33
N VAL A 167 -23.13 1.76 7.67
CA VAL A 167 -23.87 0.80 8.52
C VAL A 167 -25.39 0.79 8.30
N ARG A 168 -25.94 1.75 7.54
CA ARG A 168 -27.38 1.83 7.24
C ARG A 168 -27.77 0.92 6.09
N THR A 169 -26.83 0.49 5.25
CA THR A 169 -27.09 -0.31 4.05
C THR A 169 -26.71 -1.77 4.31
N ALA A 170 -27.69 -2.67 4.23
CA ALA A 170 -27.44 -4.10 4.50
C ALA A 170 -26.65 -4.79 3.37
N THR A 171 -26.93 -4.41 2.12
CA THR A 171 -26.31 -4.94 0.91
C THR A 171 -25.83 -3.80 0.05
N ILE A 172 -24.57 -3.84 -0.35
CA ILE A 172 -23.93 -2.82 -1.18
C ILE A 172 -23.57 -3.48 -2.50
N GLN A 173 -23.77 -2.79 -3.60
CA GLN A 173 -23.22 -3.23 -4.88
C GLN A 173 -21.87 -2.55 -5.07
N VAL A 174 -20.86 -3.32 -5.49
CA VAL A 174 -19.57 -2.74 -5.85
C VAL A 174 -19.78 -1.81 -7.07
N PRO A 175 -19.44 -0.51 -6.97
CA PRO A 175 -19.61 0.41 -8.09
C PRO A 175 -18.80 -0.03 -9.31
N GLN A 176 -19.37 0.09 -10.51
CA GLN A 176 -18.71 -0.33 -11.75
C GLN A 176 -17.33 0.33 -11.94
N ALA A 177 -17.19 1.62 -11.60
CA ALA A 177 -15.90 2.32 -11.65
C ALA A 177 -14.81 1.67 -10.78
N THR A 178 -15.20 1.04 -9.66
CA THR A 178 -14.30 0.26 -8.79
C THR A 178 -13.85 -1.00 -9.50
N LEU A 179 -14.78 -1.74 -10.12
CA LEU A 179 -14.50 -2.95 -10.86
C LEU A 179 -13.60 -2.65 -12.07
N ASP A 180 -13.88 -1.58 -12.80
CA ASP A 180 -13.09 -1.14 -13.95
C ASP A 180 -11.66 -0.77 -13.57
N LEU A 181 -11.47 -0.03 -12.46
CA LEU A 181 -10.14 0.30 -11.97
C LEU A 181 -9.41 -0.94 -11.45
N ASN A 182 -10.08 -1.85 -10.75
CA ASN A 182 -9.49 -3.11 -10.31
C ASN A 182 -9.07 -3.96 -11.51
N GLN A 183 -9.91 -4.07 -12.54
CA GLN A 183 -9.58 -4.75 -13.79
C GLN A 183 -8.36 -4.11 -14.47
N ARG A 184 -8.32 -2.77 -14.55
CA ARG A 184 -7.17 -2.05 -15.11
C ARG A 184 -5.87 -2.33 -14.35
N MET A 185 -5.92 -2.32 -13.01
CA MET A 185 -4.78 -2.68 -12.17
C MET A 185 -4.35 -4.13 -12.39
N ALA A 186 -5.32 -5.05 -12.53
CA ALA A 186 -5.06 -6.46 -12.79
C ALA A 186 -4.40 -6.71 -14.15
N ASP A 187 -4.84 -6.03 -15.21
CA ASP A 187 -4.26 -6.16 -16.55
C ASP A 187 -2.78 -5.71 -16.55
N ILE A 188 -2.48 -4.61 -15.86
CA ILE A 188 -1.11 -4.09 -15.74
C ILE A 188 -0.26 -5.04 -14.89
N ALA A 189 -0.77 -5.47 -13.73
CA ALA A 189 -0.07 -6.41 -12.86
C ALA A 189 0.19 -7.75 -13.56
N GLY A 190 -0.78 -8.28 -14.33
CA GLY A 190 -0.63 -9.49 -15.13
C GLY A 190 0.41 -9.37 -16.25
N THR A 191 0.48 -8.19 -16.89
CA THR A 191 1.54 -7.90 -17.87
C THR A 191 2.92 -7.94 -17.21
N VAL A 192 3.08 -7.25 -16.08
CA VAL A 192 4.32 -7.24 -15.31
C VAL A 192 4.69 -8.65 -14.83
N PHE A 193 3.72 -9.42 -14.35
CA PHE A 193 3.93 -10.77 -13.87
C PHE A 193 4.30 -11.76 -15.00
N THR A 194 3.91 -11.49 -16.24
CA THR A 194 4.39 -12.23 -17.40
C THR A 194 5.91 -12.10 -17.54
N GLN A 195 6.48 -10.94 -17.23
CA GLN A 195 7.93 -10.77 -17.20
C GLN A 195 8.59 -11.55 -16.05
N VAL A 196 7.98 -11.56 -14.85
CA VAL A 196 8.45 -12.41 -13.74
C VAL A 196 8.50 -13.88 -14.16
N ARG A 197 7.42 -14.38 -14.76
CA ARG A 197 7.34 -15.75 -15.29
C ARG A 197 8.41 -16.02 -16.35
N GLY A 198 8.64 -15.05 -17.25
CA GLY A 198 9.70 -15.12 -18.25
C GLY A 198 11.09 -15.24 -17.61
N GLY A 199 11.36 -14.47 -16.56
CA GLY A 199 12.61 -14.55 -15.80
C GLY A 199 12.80 -15.90 -15.10
N VAL A 200 11.74 -16.45 -14.48
CA VAL A 200 11.75 -17.80 -13.88
C VAL A 200 11.98 -18.88 -14.92
N ARG A 201 11.37 -18.74 -16.11
CA ARG A 201 11.61 -19.64 -17.24
C ARG A 201 13.09 -19.62 -17.66
N THR A 202 13.67 -18.44 -17.84
CA THR A 202 15.09 -18.30 -18.20
C THR A 202 15.99 -18.92 -17.14
N LEU A 203 15.69 -18.67 -15.85
CA LEU A 203 16.42 -19.28 -14.73
C LEU A 203 16.36 -20.82 -14.79
N ALA A 204 15.19 -21.40 -15.06
CA ALA A 204 15.03 -22.84 -15.21
C ALA A 204 15.81 -23.41 -16.40
N GLN A 205 15.84 -22.71 -17.55
CA GLN A 205 16.60 -23.11 -18.72
C GLN A 205 18.11 -23.09 -18.46
N GLN A 206 18.61 -22.04 -17.79
CA GLN A 206 20.03 -21.94 -17.40
C GLN A 206 20.45 -23.08 -16.45
N ALA A 207 19.51 -23.59 -15.64
CA ALA A 207 19.73 -24.74 -14.79
C ALA A 207 19.54 -26.10 -15.50
N GLY A 208 19.29 -26.13 -16.81
CA GLY A 208 19.07 -27.35 -17.59
C GLY A 208 17.75 -28.06 -17.27
N ARG A 209 16.73 -27.32 -16.81
CA ARG A 209 15.42 -27.86 -16.38
C ARG A 209 14.31 -27.49 -17.37
N ASP A 210 14.37 -28.04 -18.58
CA ASP A 210 13.43 -27.68 -19.67
C ASP A 210 11.96 -27.94 -19.34
N SER A 211 11.64 -29.01 -18.61
CA SER A 211 10.26 -29.29 -18.19
C SER A 211 9.70 -28.19 -17.27
N TRP A 212 10.55 -27.59 -16.43
CA TRP A 212 10.18 -26.47 -15.56
C TRP A 212 9.99 -25.19 -16.35
N ALA A 213 10.86 -24.95 -17.33
CA ALA A 213 10.73 -23.84 -18.26
C ALA A 213 9.41 -23.92 -19.06
N MET A 214 9.02 -25.11 -19.51
CA MET A 214 7.74 -25.35 -20.19
C MET A 214 6.54 -25.13 -19.27
N ALA A 215 6.65 -25.48 -17.98
CA ALA A 215 5.60 -25.23 -16.99
C ALA A 215 5.29 -23.73 -16.81
N MET A 216 6.26 -22.85 -17.09
CA MET A 216 6.07 -21.39 -17.05
C MET A 216 5.36 -20.83 -18.28
N LEU A 217 5.18 -21.60 -19.35
CA LEU A 217 4.47 -21.20 -20.57
C LEU A 217 2.98 -21.56 -20.55
N SER A 218 2.52 -22.33 -19.56
CA SER A 218 1.10 -22.70 -19.48
C SER A 218 0.22 -21.47 -19.28
N ASN A 219 -0.96 -21.44 -19.89
CA ASN A 219 -1.97 -20.44 -19.59
C ASN A 219 -3.13 -21.11 -18.85
N TYR A 220 -3.64 -20.43 -17.84
CA TYR A 220 -4.80 -20.86 -17.08
C TYR A 220 -6.00 -20.02 -17.47
N SER A 221 -7.14 -20.68 -17.64
CA SER A 221 -8.42 -20.01 -17.65
C SER A 221 -9.33 -20.72 -16.67
N VAL A 222 -9.81 -19.99 -15.67
CA VAL A 222 -10.82 -20.51 -14.74
C VAL A 222 -12.21 -20.16 -15.25
N ARG A 223 -13.27 -20.82 -14.81
CA ARG A 223 -14.64 -20.35 -15.11
C ARG A 223 -15.04 -19.25 -14.14
N GLU A 224 -14.85 -19.55 -12.87
CA GLU A 224 -15.12 -18.68 -11.73
C GLU A 224 -13.88 -18.61 -10.84
N VAL A 225 -13.74 -17.51 -10.11
CA VAL A 225 -12.71 -17.35 -9.09
C VAL A 225 -13.19 -18.13 -7.86
N PRO A 226 -12.48 -19.18 -7.43
CA PRO A 226 -12.76 -19.84 -6.16
C PRO A 226 -12.71 -18.81 -5.04
N ASP A 227 -13.47 -19.04 -3.97
CA ASP A 227 -13.34 -18.20 -2.79
C ASP A 227 -11.93 -18.40 -2.19
N LEU A 228 -11.02 -17.52 -2.59
CA LEU A 228 -9.62 -17.48 -2.16
C LEU A 228 -9.47 -17.20 -0.68
N LEU A 229 -10.57 -17.06 0.06
CA LEU A 229 -10.55 -16.66 1.45
C LEU A 229 -11.21 -17.64 2.40
N GLU A 230 -11.76 -18.81 2.05
CA GLU A 230 -12.13 -19.82 3.07
C GLU A 230 -10.82 -20.35 3.74
N PRO A 231 -10.35 -19.78 4.88
CA PRO A 231 -11.10 -19.25 6.03
C PRO A 231 -11.07 -17.71 6.20
N GLY A 232 -12.28 -17.11 6.07
CA GLY A 232 -12.65 -15.77 5.54
C GLY A 232 -11.98 -14.49 6.04
N ARG A 233 -10.93 -14.54 6.86
CA ARG A 233 -10.41 -13.35 7.57
C ARG A 233 -8.90 -13.23 7.55
N VAL A 234 -8.20 -14.35 7.43
CA VAL A 234 -6.77 -14.43 7.71
C VAL A 234 -5.94 -13.52 6.80
N ALA A 235 -6.28 -13.47 5.52
CA ALA A 235 -5.51 -12.70 4.52
C ALA A 235 -5.89 -11.22 4.45
N ILE A 236 -7.04 -10.80 5.01
CA ILE A 236 -7.58 -9.45 4.86
C ILE A 236 -7.57 -8.62 6.14
N MET A 237 -7.52 -9.24 7.33
CA MET A 237 -7.53 -8.50 8.61
C MET A 237 -6.24 -7.68 8.83
N PRO A 238 -6.26 -6.62 9.65
CA PRO A 238 -5.02 -5.93 10.02
C PRO A 238 -4.19 -6.83 10.94
N LEU A 239 -2.85 -6.68 10.93
CA LEU A 239 -1.97 -7.35 11.90
C LEU A 239 -1.94 -6.58 13.22
N ASP A 240 -3.08 -6.46 13.90
CA ASP A 240 -3.09 -5.97 15.27
C ASP A 240 -2.63 -7.07 16.26
N PRO A 241 -2.27 -6.72 17.51
CA PRO A 241 -1.85 -7.71 18.50
C PRO A 241 -2.88 -8.82 18.73
N ALA A 242 -4.16 -8.49 18.80
CA ALA A 242 -5.22 -9.48 19.05
C ALA A 242 -5.29 -10.53 17.94
N TYR A 243 -5.18 -10.11 16.68
CA TYR A 243 -5.12 -11.00 15.54
C TYR A 243 -3.79 -11.76 15.49
N ALA A 244 -2.66 -11.07 15.62
CA ALA A 244 -1.33 -11.65 15.48
C ALA A 244 -1.03 -12.74 16.51
N TYR A 245 -1.65 -12.72 17.70
CA TYR A 245 -1.52 -13.75 18.72
C TYR A 245 -2.75 -14.67 18.85
N SER A 246 -3.66 -14.64 17.86
CA SER A 246 -4.83 -15.52 17.83
C SER A 246 -4.51 -16.91 17.25
N SER A 247 -5.38 -17.88 17.52
CA SER A 247 -5.34 -19.21 16.88
C SER A 247 -5.45 -19.16 15.35
N TRP A 248 -6.08 -18.12 14.79
CA TRP A 248 -6.13 -17.90 13.35
C TRP A 248 -4.74 -17.60 12.77
N ALA A 249 -3.96 -16.77 13.45
CA ALA A 249 -2.58 -16.47 13.06
C ALA A 249 -1.66 -17.70 13.22
N ASP A 250 -1.86 -18.51 14.27
CA ASP A 250 -1.14 -19.77 14.43
C ASP A 250 -1.46 -20.79 13.32
N ASN A 251 -2.73 -20.89 12.93
CA ASN A 251 -3.14 -21.72 11.80
C ASN A 251 -2.51 -21.23 10.48
N ALA A 252 -2.48 -19.91 10.26
CA ALA A 252 -1.88 -19.31 9.07
C ALA A 252 -0.37 -19.57 8.99
N THR A 253 0.37 -19.37 10.08
CA THR A 253 1.82 -19.64 10.15
C THR A 253 2.13 -21.13 10.04
N SER A 254 1.28 -22.00 10.59
CA SER A 254 1.38 -23.45 10.40
C SER A 254 1.17 -23.85 8.93
N ALA A 255 0.12 -23.33 8.28
CA ALA A 255 -0.16 -23.56 6.87
C ALA A 255 0.97 -23.03 5.98
N ALA A 256 1.54 -21.86 6.30
CA ALA A 256 2.70 -21.30 5.63
C ALA A 256 3.90 -22.25 5.66
N ARG A 257 4.22 -22.82 6.82
CA ARG A 257 5.30 -23.83 6.96
C ARG A 257 5.02 -25.08 6.14
N GLY A 258 3.79 -25.61 6.20
CA GLY A 258 3.38 -26.76 5.41
C GLY A 258 3.51 -26.51 3.91
N TYR A 259 3.08 -25.34 3.44
CA TYR A 259 3.22 -24.92 2.06
C TYR A 259 4.67 -24.88 1.59
N ARG A 260 5.58 -24.26 2.36
CA ARG A 260 7.02 -24.22 2.02
C ARG A 260 7.60 -25.62 1.86
N LEU A 261 7.25 -26.54 2.76
CA LEU A 261 7.70 -27.93 2.68
C LEU A 261 7.24 -28.62 1.40
N VAL A 262 5.95 -28.50 1.05
CA VAL A 262 5.39 -29.13 -0.15
C VAL A 262 6.02 -28.57 -1.42
N VAL A 263 6.13 -27.25 -1.52
CA VAL A 263 6.66 -26.56 -2.70
C VAL A 263 8.16 -26.81 -2.89
N THR A 264 8.94 -26.76 -1.82
CA THR A 264 10.37 -27.10 -1.88
C THR A 264 10.58 -28.57 -2.22
N ALA A 265 9.80 -29.50 -1.66
CA ALA A 265 9.89 -30.92 -2.01
C ALA A 265 9.52 -31.16 -3.48
N ALA A 266 8.49 -30.47 -4.00
CA ALA A 266 8.11 -30.59 -5.40
C ALA A 266 9.21 -30.10 -6.36
N GLY A 267 9.90 -29.01 -6.01
CA GLY A 267 11.07 -28.54 -6.76
C GLY A 267 12.24 -29.52 -6.72
N GLN A 268 12.57 -30.07 -5.55
CA GLN A 268 13.67 -31.04 -5.40
C GLN A 268 13.39 -32.37 -6.13
N ASN A 269 12.15 -32.85 -6.10
CA ASN A 269 11.75 -34.12 -6.73
C ASN A 269 11.39 -33.96 -8.22
N GLY A 270 11.34 -32.74 -8.74
CA GLY A 270 10.96 -32.46 -10.12
C GLY A 270 9.47 -32.66 -10.44
N THR A 271 8.61 -32.71 -9.42
CA THR A 271 7.15 -32.95 -9.52
C THR A 271 6.35 -31.65 -9.58
N LEU A 272 6.91 -30.59 -10.17
CA LEU A 272 6.29 -29.26 -10.24
C LEU A 272 4.92 -29.25 -10.92
N LEU A 273 4.73 -30.12 -11.91
CA LEU A 273 3.49 -30.23 -12.66
C LEU A 273 2.36 -30.86 -11.84
N ASP A 274 2.72 -31.61 -10.79
CA ASP A 274 1.77 -32.30 -9.91
C ASP A 274 1.21 -31.37 -8.82
N LEU A 275 1.75 -30.15 -8.68
CA LEU A 275 1.22 -29.16 -7.73
C LEU A 275 -0.20 -28.75 -8.13
N PRO A 276 -1.23 -29.07 -7.32
CA PRO A 276 -2.60 -28.72 -7.65
C PRO A 276 -2.86 -27.24 -7.46
N THR A 277 -3.82 -26.70 -8.23
CA THR A 277 -4.22 -25.29 -8.18
C THR A 277 -4.72 -24.84 -6.80
N SER A 278 -5.14 -25.77 -5.94
CA SER A 278 -5.51 -25.49 -4.54
C SER A 278 -4.34 -24.92 -3.71
N HIS A 279 -3.08 -25.10 -4.14
CA HIS A 279 -1.92 -24.52 -3.47
C HIS A 279 -1.81 -23.01 -3.63
N VAL A 280 -2.65 -22.38 -4.45
CA VAL A 280 -2.77 -20.91 -4.51
C VAL A 280 -3.08 -20.33 -3.13
N MET A 281 -4.00 -20.95 -2.38
CA MET A 281 -4.29 -20.52 -1.00
C MET A 281 -3.06 -20.64 -0.11
N GLY A 282 -2.32 -21.75 -0.24
CA GLY A 282 -1.06 -21.94 0.49
C GLY A 282 -0.05 -20.83 0.21
N ALA A 283 0.03 -20.35 -1.03
CA ALA A 283 0.90 -19.23 -1.40
C ALA A 283 0.49 -17.92 -0.70
N VAL A 284 -0.81 -17.61 -0.69
CA VAL A 284 -1.37 -16.42 -0.01
C VAL A 284 -1.10 -16.50 1.50
N LEU A 285 -1.38 -17.65 2.11
CA LEU A 285 -1.15 -17.89 3.54
C LEU A 285 0.34 -17.88 3.90
N GLU A 286 1.22 -18.30 2.99
CA GLU A 286 2.66 -18.24 3.20
C GLU A 286 3.14 -16.80 3.42
N ARG A 287 2.76 -15.87 2.55
CA ARG A 287 3.16 -14.46 2.63
C ARG A 287 2.57 -13.82 3.86
N ARG A 288 1.30 -14.12 4.14
CA ARG A 288 0.63 -13.67 5.36
C ARG A 288 1.31 -14.21 6.62
N GLY A 289 1.72 -15.49 6.61
CA GLY A 289 2.47 -16.12 7.68
C GLY A 289 3.80 -15.43 7.95
N ARG A 290 4.54 -15.05 6.90
CA ARG A 290 5.77 -14.24 7.05
C ARG A 290 5.51 -12.90 7.72
N ALA A 291 4.47 -12.19 7.29
CA ALA A 291 4.10 -10.91 7.88
C ALA A 291 3.71 -11.07 9.37
N ILE A 292 2.99 -12.14 9.73
CA ILE A 292 2.66 -12.47 11.13
C ILE A 292 3.94 -12.76 11.95
N ASP A 293 4.81 -13.65 11.46
CA ASP A 293 6.05 -13.99 12.15
C ASP A 293 6.92 -12.75 12.35
N ARG A 294 7.01 -11.90 11.33
CA ARG A 294 7.75 -10.63 11.39
C ARG A 294 7.14 -9.67 12.41
N PHE A 295 5.83 -9.51 12.43
CA PHE A 295 5.13 -8.69 13.42
C PHE A 295 5.46 -9.15 14.85
N ARG A 296 5.36 -10.47 15.12
CA ARG A 296 5.70 -11.06 16.42
C ARG A 296 7.16 -10.79 16.81
N MET A 297 8.10 -10.99 15.88
CA MET A 297 9.52 -10.69 16.11
C MET A 297 9.78 -9.20 16.41
N SER A 298 9.09 -8.30 15.71
CA SER A 298 9.19 -6.86 15.94
C SER A 298 8.64 -6.48 17.32
N MET A 299 7.52 -7.06 17.74
CA MET A 299 6.95 -6.86 19.08
C MET A 299 7.89 -7.38 20.18
N GLU A 300 8.45 -8.58 20.03
CA GLU A 300 9.44 -9.12 20.97
C GLU A 300 10.71 -8.27 21.03
N ARG A 301 11.12 -7.68 19.91
CA ARG A 301 12.24 -6.73 19.88
C ARG A 301 11.89 -5.45 20.61
N GLU A 302 10.70 -4.91 20.38
CA GLU A 302 10.23 -3.69 21.05
C GLU A 302 10.13 -3.88 22.57
N ILE A 303 9.58 -5.01 23.03
CA ILE A 303 9.56 -5.40 24.45
C ILE A 303 10.98 -5.45 25.03
N ARG A 304 11.94 -6.05 24.31
CA ARG A 304 13.33 -6.13 24.79
C ARG A 304 14.03 -4.78 24.82
N VAL A 305 13.74 -3.88 23.89
CA VAL A 305 14.38 -2.56 23.80
C VAL A 305 13.77 -1.59 24.81
N LEU A 306 12.45 -1.57 24.96
CA LEU A 306 11.75 -0.64 25.84
C LEU A 306 11.67 -1.13 27.29
N GLY A 307 11.77 -2.44 27.55
CA GLY A 307 11.75 -2.98 28.90
C GLY A 307 10.48 -2.58 29.66
N ASP A 308 10.65 -1.95 30.83
CA ASP A 308 9.56 -1.48 31.69
C ASP A 308 8.74 -0.33 31.05
N ASP A 309 9.30 0.36 30.05
CA ASP A 309 8.59 1.42 29.31
C ASP A 309 7.69 0.87 28.18
N TYR A 310 7.69 -0.45 27.95
CA TYR A 310 6.83 -1.08 26.95
C TYR A 310 5.35 -1.01 27.35
N GLN A 311 4.55 -0.31 26.56
CA GLN A 311 3.11 -0.16 26.81
C GLN A 311 2.29 -0.74 25.64
N PRO A 312 1.85 -2.01 25.69
CA PRO A 312 1.17 -2.65 24.56
C PRO A 312 -0.16 -1.95 24.18
N GLY A 313 -0.87 -1.42 25.17
CA GLY A 313 -2.12 -0.68 24.93
C GLY A 313 -1.94 0.60 24.11
N THR A 314 -0.72 1.12 23.97
CA THR A 314 -0.46 2.31 23.13
C THR A 314 -0.63 2.01 21.64
N LEU A 315 -0.35 0.78 21.20
CA LEU A 315 -0.56 0.38 19.80
C LEU A 315 -2.05 0.25 19.50
N GLU A 316 -2.82 -0.43 20.35
CA GLU A 316 -4.28 -0.57 20.16
C GLU A 316 -4.98 0.79 20.13
N ALA A 317 -4.62 1.69 21.05
CA ALA A 317 -5.12 3.05 21.06
C ALA A 317 -4.78 3.80 19.76
N ARG A 318 -3.55 3.64 19.25
CA ARG A 318 -3.11 4.26 17.99
C ARG A 318 -3.88 3.72 16.78
N LEU A 319 -4.08 2.40 16.71
CA LEU A 319 -4.86 1.76 15.65
C LEU A 319 -6.32 2.21 15.67
N PHE A 320 -6.93 2.30 16.86
CA PHE A 320 -8.26 2.87 17.02
C PHE A 320 -8.32 4.31 16.48
N ARG A 321 -7.32 5.16 16.75
CA ARG A 321 -7.29 6.52 16.21
C ARG A 321 -7.21 6.54 14.70
N TYR A 322 -6.37 5.71 14.08
CA TYR A 322 -6.32 5.65 12.62
C TYR A 322 -7.66 5.26 12.00
N VAL A 323 -8.30 4.24 12.57
CA VAL A 323 -9.64 3.83 12.17
C VAL A 323 -10.62 5.00 12.33
N ALA A 324 -10.71 5.58 13.52
CA ALA A 324 -11.67 6.65 13.80
C ALA A 324 -11.44 7.92 12.96
N ILE A 325 -10.19 8.33 12.74
CA ILE A 325 -9.86 9.47 11.87
C ILE A 325 -10.29 9.17 10.43
N SER A 326 -10.01 7.97 9.92
CA SER A 326 -10.39 7.59 8.54
C SER A 326 -11.91 7.53 8.37
N GLU A 327 -12.63 6.96 9.33
CA GLU A 327 -14.09 6.83 9.28
C GLU A 327 -14.77 8.19 9.44
N ALA A 328 -14.27 9.06 10.33
CA ALA A 328 -14.78 10.41 10.50
C ALA A 328 -14.53 11.29 9.25
N ALA A 329 -13.35 11.18 8.61
CA ALA A 329 -13.06 11.88 7.36
C ALA A 329 -14.03 11.47 6.25
N GLU A 330 -14.39 10.20 6.19
CA GLU A 330 -15.35 9.70 5.21
C GLU A 330 -16.78 10.19 5.50
N VAL A 331 -17.23 10.18 6.76
CA VAL A 331 -18.54 10.75 7.16
C VAL A 331 -18.64 12.24 6.80
N ILE A 332 -17.60 13.00 7.09
CA ILE A 332 -17.57 14.45 6.80
C ILE A 332 -17.50 14.73 5.29
N SER A 333 -16.98 13.79 4.50
CA SER A 333 -16.97 13.93 3.04
C SER A 333 -18.38 14.10 2.48
N ASP A 334 -19.40 13.49 3.11
CA ASP A 334 -20.80 13.62 2.69
C ASP A 334 -21.39 15.01 2.98
N TRP A 335 -20.72 15.82 3.80
CA TRP A 335 -21.10 17.19 4.14
C TRP A 335 -20.27 18.25 3.41
N SER A 336 -19.37 17.81 2.52
CA SER A 336 -18.40 18.68 1.83
C SER A 336 -18.77 18.91 0.37
N SER A 337 -18.10 19.86 -0.31
CA SER A 337 -18.27 20.01 -1.77
C SER A 337 -17.79 18.75 -2.50
N PRO A 338 -18.23 18.46 -3.74
CA PRO A 338 -17.82 17.26 -4.46
C PRO A 338 -16.30 17.09 -4.59
N GLU A 339 -15.57 18.17 -4.87
CA GLU A 339 -14.11 18.15 -5.02
C GLU A 339 -13.40 17.88 -3.69
N GLU A 340 -13.88 18.51 -2.62
CA GLU A 340 -13.37 18.31 -1.27
C GLU A 340 -13.70 16.90 -0.75
N ALA A 341 -14.91 16.42 -1.00
CA ALA A 341 -15.37 15.09 -0.63
C ALA A 341 -14.49 14.01 -1.25
N ALA A 342 -14.13 14.15 -2.54
CA ALA A 342 -13.22 13.24 -3.21
C ALA A 342 -11.83 13.20 -2.53
N CYS A 343 -11.29 14.36 -2.13
CA CYS A 343 -10.02 14.44 -1.41
C CYS A 343 -10.10 13.75 -0.03
N LEU A 344 -11.17 14.00 0.74
CA LEU A 344 -11.38 13.40 2.06
C LEU A 344 -11.53 11.87 1.99
N ARG A 345 -12.30 11.37 1.01
CA ARG A 345 -12.46 9.92 0.79
C ARG A 345 -11.15 9.26 0.43
N LEU A 346 -10.33 9.89 -0.43
CA LEU A 346 -9.02 9.34 -0.76
C LEU A 346 -8.06 9.40 0.42
N ALA A 347 -8.08 10.48 1.20
CA ALA A 347 -7.30 10.58 2.42
C ALA A 347 -7.67 9.46 3.41
N ALA A 348 -8.96 9.19 3.60
CA ALA A 348 -9.44 8.08 4.43
C ALA A 348 -8.95 6.71 3.91
N GLY A 349 -9.10 6.44 2.61
CA GLY A 349 -8.63 5.21 1.98
C GLY A 349 -7.10 5.04 2.04
N ALA A 350 -6.36 6.13 1.91
CA ALA A 350 -4.91 6.17 2.03
C ALA A 350 -4.45 5.91 3.47
N LEU A 351 -5.10 6.50 4.49
CA LEU A 351 -4.82 6.21 5.90
C LEU A 351 -5.08 4.73 6.21
N ARG A 352 -6.22 4.18 5.77
CA ARG A 352 -6.54 2.75 5.93
C ARG A 352 -5.51 1.85 5.27
N SER A 353 -5.10 2.17 4.05
CA SER A 353 -4.04 1.41 3.36
C SER A 353 -2.69 1.53 4.08
N ALA A 354 -2.32 2.73 4.53
CA ALA A 354 -1.04 3.01 5.14
C ALA A 354 -0.84 2.26 6.46
N PHE A 355 -1.82 2.28 7.39
CA PHE A 355 -1.62 1.60 8.67
C PHE A 355 -1.63 0.08 8.55
N TYR A 356 -2.38 -0.48 7.59
CA TYR A 356 -2.35 -1.91 7.30
C TYR A 356 -0.96 -2.36 6.86
N LEU A 357 -0.40 -1.64 5.89
CA LEU A 357 0.93 -1.90 5.36
C LEU A 357 2.02 -1.61 6.42
N TRP A 358 1.84 -0.60 7.25
CA TRP A 358 2.77 -0.29 8.34
C TRP A 358 2.84 -1.42 9.38
N LEU A 359 1.70 -2.01 9.75
CA LEU A 359 1.65 -3.19 10.62
C LEU A 359 2.32 -4.43 9.99
N GLU A 360 2.35 -4.50 8.66
CA GLU A 360 3.07 -5.53 7.92
C GLU A 360 4.56 -5.20 7.73
N ASP A 361 5.08 -4.13 8.35
CA ASP A 361 6.48 -3.70 8.31
C ASP A 361 6.98 -3.25 6.91
N THR A 362 6.07 -2.91 5.98
CA THR A 362 6.44 -2.49 4.62
C THR A 362 6.62 -0.98 4.43
N ASP A 363 7.58 -0.64 3.59
CA ASP A 363 7.82 0.72 3.08
C ASP A 363 6.74 1.24 2.13
N ILE A 364 5.92 0.37 1.52
CA ILE A 364 4.79 0.79 0.69
C ILE A 364 3.79 1.60 1.51
N ALA A 365 3.74 1.39 2.84
CA ALA A 365 3.00 2.24 3.76
C ALA A 365 3.32 3.73 3.56
N MET A 366 4.58 4.09 3.32
CA MET A 366 5.00 5.48 3.13
C MET A 366 4.52 6.07 1.80
N ALA A 367 4.38 5.24 0.76
CA ALA A 367 3.72 5.66 -0.48
C ALA A 367 2.23 5.97 -0.22
N CYS A 368 1.54 5.20 0.63
CA CYS A 368 0.18 5.53 1.06
C CYS A 368 0.13 6.78 1.97
N VAL A 369 1.11 6.97 2.86
CA VAL A 369 1.22 8.20 3.70
C VAL A 369 1.43 9.44 2.83
N ARG A 370 2.18 9.33 1.73
CA ARG A 370 2.30 10.41 0.73
C ARG A 370 0.92 10.82 0.19
N VAL A 371 0.13 9.84 -0.25
CA VAL A 371 -1.22 10.09 -0.78
C VAL A 371 -2.10 10.72 0.30
N LEU A 372 -2.05 10.22 1.52
CA LEU A 372 -2.75 10.79 2.68
C LEU A 372 -2.37 12.27 2.89
N LEU A 373 -1.07 12.60 2.94
CA LEU A 373 -0.59 13.98 3.11
C LEU A 373 -1.09 14.88 1.98
N GLU A 374 -0.93 14.43 0.74
CA GLU A 374 -1.31 15.20 -0.44
C GLU A 374 -2.80 15.50 -0.43
N GLN A 375 -3.65 14.49 -0.25
CA GLN A 375 -5.10 14.68 -0.27
C GLN A 375 -5.63 15.46 0.93
N THR A 376 -5.00 15.33 2.10
CA THR A 376 -5.30 16.19 3.24
C THR A 376 -5.00 17.65 2.91
N CYS A 377 -3.86 17.93 2.27
CA CYS A 377 -3.54 19.28 1.79
C CYS A 377 -4.52 19.78 0.73
N GLN A 378 -4.96 18.91 -0.20
CA GLN A 378 -5.97 19.27 -1.22
C GLN A 378 -7.32 19.61 -0.57
N ALA A 379 -7.82 18.76 0.33
CA ALA A 379 -9.06 19.00 1.07
C ALA A 379 -8.99 20.33 1.84
N ARG A 380 -7.88 20.59 2.55
CA ARG A 380 -7.65 21.87 3.23
C ARG A 380 -7.64 23.06 2.28
N ALA A 381 -7.03 22.92 1.10
CA ALA A 381 -6.99 23.99 0.10
C ALA A 381 -8.39 24.31 -0.45
N TRP A 382 -9.22 23.30 -0.70
CA TRP A 382 -10.63 23.49 -1.09
C TRP A 382 -11.43 24.22 -0.02
N ARG A 383 -11.28 23.82 1.25
CA ARG A 383 -11.96 24.47 2.39
C ARG A 383 -11.53 25.92 2.59
N THR A 384 -10.22 26.18 2.63
CA THR A 384 -9.67 27.48 3.06
C THR A 384 -9.44 28.47 1.92
N LYS A 385 -9.20 27.99 0.69
CA LYS A 385 -8.86 28.81 -0.48
C LYS A 385 -9.48 28.24 -1.77
N PRO A 386 -10.81 28.10 -1.86
CA PRO A 386 -11.49 27.39 -2.95
C PRO A 386 -11.15 27.95 -4.35
N GLN A 387 -10.98 29.26 -4.49
CA GLN A 387 -10.61 29.90 -5.76
C GLN A 387 -9.18 29.56 -6.20
N ARG A 388 -8.25 29.36 -5.26
CA ARG A 388 -6.90 28.90 -5.55
C ARG A 388 -6.91 27.41 -5.89
N ALA A 389 -7.67 26.61 -5.13
CA ALA A 389 -7.84 25.18 -5.39
C ALA A 389 -8.40 24.92 -6.79
N LYS A 390 -9.49 25.62 -7.17
CA LYS A 390 -10.09 25.56 -8.51
C LYS A 390 -9.10 25.89 -9.63
N ARG A 391 -8.32 26.97 -9.47
CA ARG A 391 -7.27 27.32 -10.43
C ARG A 391 -6.22 26.22 -10.57
N ILE A 392 -5.80 25.61 -9.46
CA ILE A 392 -4.83 24.51 -9.50
C ILE A 392 -5.44 23.30 -10.21
N SER A 393 -6.68 22.90 -9.90
CA SER A 393 -7.33 21.76 -10.53
C SER A 393 -7.58 21.91 -12.04
N GLU A 394 -7.73 23.15 -12.52
CA GLU A 394 -7.98 23.46 -13.94
C GLU A 394 -6.70 23.53 -14.80
N LEU A 395 -5.50 23.50 -14.19
CA LEU A 395 -4.24 23.51 -14.93
C LEU A 395 -4.12 22.23 -15.78
N LYS A 396 -4.17 22.39 -17.11
CA LYS A 396 -3.93 21.31 -18.09
C LYS A 396 -2.43 21.14 -18.35
N GLY A 397 -1.97 19.89 -18.48
CA GLY A 397 -0.57 19.55 -18.79
C GLY A 397 0.19 18.90 -17.62
N THR A 398 1.45 18.54 -17.85
CA THR A 398 2.29 17.78 -16.92
C THR A 398 2.37 18.42 -15.53
N VAL A 399 1.61 17.80 -14.63
CA VAL A 399 1.75 17.74 -13.18
C VAL A 399 1.37 19.02 -12.41
N THR A 400 0.11 19.08 -11.96
CA THR A 400 -0.21 19.71 -10.68
C THR A 400 0.55 18.99 -9.57
N SER A 401 1.78 19.44 -9.31
CA SER A 401 2.68 18.78 -8.37
C SER A 401 2.10 18.80 -6.97
N SER A 402 2.32 17.72 -6.22
CA SER A 402 1.98 17.63 -4.79
C SER A 402 2.45 18.87 -4.02
N ALA A 403 3.62 19.41 -4.38
CA ALA A 403 4.17 20.64 -3.84
C ALA A 403 3.24 21.86 -3.98
N ARG A 404 2.53 22.03 -5.11
CA ARG A 404 1.57 23.13 -5.31
C ARG A 404 0.38 23.03 -4.36
N TRP A 405 -0.12 21.82 -4.14
CA TRP A 405 -1.23 21.57 -3.21
C TRP A 405 -0.80 21.75 -1.76
N ILE A 406 0.38 21.26 -1.38
CA ILE A 406 0.97 21.50 -0.05
C ILE A 406 1.12 23.01 0.21
N GLU A 407 1.60 23.78 -0.77
CA GLU A 407 1.71 25.23 -0.64
C GLU A 407 0.32 25.90 -0.53
N ALA A 408 -0.64 25.51 -1.37
CA ALA A 408 -1.99 26.07 -1.38
C ALA A 408 -2.72 25.86 -0.04
N SER A 409 -2.52 24.70 0.59
CA SER A 409 -3.10 24.36 1.91
C SER A 409 -2.68 25.31 3.03
N GLY A 410 -1.58 26.07 2.85
CA GLY A 410 -0.95 26.86 3.91
C GLY A 410 0.13 26.10 4.69
N TRP A 411 0.28 24.80 4.48
CA TRP A 411 1.34 23.98 5.09
C TRP A 411 2.58 23.85 4.20
N ARG A 412 3.02 24.95 3.57
CA ARG A 412 4.19 24.96 2.68
C ARG A 412 5.45 24.34 3.29
N ARG A 413 5.58 24.40 4.62
CA ARG A 413 6.69 23.81 5.39
C ARG A 413 6.73 22.28 5.30
N ALA A 414 5.61 21.61 5.02
CA ALA A 414 5.55 20.16 4.84
C ALA A 414 6.12 19.66 3.49
N LYS A 415 6.62 20.55 2.61
CA LYS A 415 7.13 20.17 1.29
C LYS A 415 8.24 19.11 1.35
N VAL A 416 9.13 19.23 2.33
CA VAL A 416 10.27 18.32 2.52
C VAL A 416 9.79 16.93 2.95
N LEU A 417 8.81 16.87 3.85
CA LEU A 417 8.13 15.62 4.21
C LEU A 417 7.46 14.99 2.99
N GLY A 418 6.75 15.79 2.18
CA GLY A 418 6.13 15.31 0.94
C GLY A 418 7.15 14.76 -0.07
N GLN A 419 8.34 15.36 -0.15
CA GLN A 419 9.45 14.87 -0.98
C GLN A 419 9.98 13.53 -0.45
N ALA A 420 10.26 13.44 0.86
CA ALA A 420 10.76 12.21 1.47
C ALA A 420 9.78 11.04 1.30
N LEU A 421 8.48 11.26 1.51
CA LEU A 421 7.45 10.26 1.25
C LEU A 421 7.34 9.90 -0.25
N GLY A 422 7.69 10.84 -1.12
CA GLY A 422 7.83 10.66 -2.57
C GLY A 422 8.84 9.58 -2.97
N GLU A 423 9.98 9.52 -2.29
CA GLU A 423 11.05 8.55 -2.58
C GLU A 423 10.59 7.10 -2.38
N PHE A 424 9.66 6.83 -1.45
CA PHE A 424 9.10 5.49 -1.24
C PHE A 424 8.09 5.06 -2.32
N SER A 425 7.63 6.01 -3.15
CA SER A 425 6.65 5.72 -4.21
C SER A 425 7.30 5.20 -5.50
N HIS A 426 8.64 5.18 -5.56
CA HIS A 426 9.39 4.90 -6.78
C HIS A 426 10.42 3.79 -6.59
N VAL A 427 10.65 3.02 -7.65
CA VAL A 427 11.79 2.10 -7.75
C VAL A 427 12.61 2.54 -8.95
N ASP A 428 13.58 3.42 -8.67
CA ASP A 428 14.50 3.99 -9.65
C ASP A 428 15.93 3.82 -9.14
N LEU A 429 16.92 3.71 -10.03
CA LEU A 429 18.35 3.72 -9.67
C LEU A 429 18.74 5.01 -8.92
N ARG A 430 17.95 6.08 -9.08
CA ARG A 430 18.15 7.37 -8.42
C ARG A 430 17.32 7.58 -7.16
N ALA A 431 16.46 6.63 -6.79
CA ALA A 431 15.59 6.76 -5.62
C ALA A 431 16.42 6.79 -4.32
N ALA A 432 16.23 7.82 -3.51
CA ALA A 432 17.04 8.08 -2.33
C ALA A 432 16.35 7.58 -1.05
N VAL A 433 15.83 6.35 -1.08
CA VAL A 433 15.02 5.76 0.01
C VAL A 433 15.77 5.77 1.35
N PHE A 434 17.09 5.54 1.35
CA PHE A 434 17.89 5.62 2.58
C PHE A 434 17.94 7.04 3.16
N GLY A 435 18.19 8.05 2.33
CA GLY A 435 18.12 9.45 2.74
C GLY A 435 16.73 9.84 3.22
N ALA A 436 15.68 9.37 2.55
CA ALA A 436 14.30 9.58 2.98
C ALA A 436 14.02 8.96 4.35
N ARG A 437 14.48 7.72 4.61
CA ARG A 437 14.38 7.08 5.94
C ARG A 437 15.11 7.89 7.01
N ARG A 438 16.32 8.39 6.73
CA ARG A 438 17.07 9.26 7.65
C ARG A 438 16.33 10.55 7.95
N LEU A 439 15.74 11.18 6.94
CA LEU A 439 14.93 12.38 7.11
C LEU A 439 13.71 12.10 8.00
N LEU A 440 12.99 11.00 7.76
CA LEU A 440 11.87 10.59 8.63
C LEU A 440 12.33 10.30 10.06
N GLY A 441 13.57 9.83 10.23
CA GLY A 441 14.26 9.74 11.52
C GLY A 441 14.42 11.11 12.19
N ALA A 442 14.97 12.07 11.46
CA ALA A 442 15.35 13.40 11.96
C ALA A 442 14.18 14.35 12.26
N ILE A 443 13.00 14.17 11.63
CA ILE A 443 11.81 15.01 11.91
C ILE A 443 11.14 14.72 13.26
N GLN A 444 11.53 13.62 13.92
CA GLN A 444 10.98 13.23 15.22
C GLN A 444 11.35 14.26 16.29
N ALA A 445 10.58 14.29 17.37
CA ALA A 445 10.83 15.19 18.47
C ALA A 445 12.16 14.85 19.19
N GLU A 446 12.75 15.85 19.84
CA GLU A 446 14.08 15.74 20.44
C GLU A 446 14.15 14.73 21.60
N ASP A 447 13.02 14.46 22.24
CA ASP A 447 12.85 13.49 23.32
C ASP A 447 12.92 12.02 22.84
N VAL A 448 12.82 11.77 21.53
CA VAL A 448 13.07 10.45 20.97
C VAL A 448 14.58 10.22 20.87
N ALA A 449 15.07 9.22 21.62
CA ALA A 449 16.48 8.82 21.62
C ALA A 449 16.99 8.53 20.20
N GLU A 450 18.19 9.02 19.86
CA GLU A 450 18.77 8.93 18.51
C GLU A 450 18.84 7.48 18.00
N SER A 451 19.17 6.52 18.88
CA SER A 451 19.20 5.09 18.56
C SER A 451 17.84 4.49 18.20
N GLU A 452 16.75 5.11 18.62
CA GLU A 452 15.38 4.65 18.37
C GLU A 452 14.75 5.28 17.13
N ARG A 453 15.24 6.46 16.73
CA ARG A 453 14.65 7.25 15.63
C ARG A 453 14.48 6.45 14.34
N PRO A 454 15.45 5.64 13.86
CA PRO A 454 15.26 4.86 12.64
C PRO A 454 14.10 3.85 12.72
N TYR A 455 13.84 3.30 13.91
CA TYR A 455 12.80 2.29 14.13
C TYR A 455 11.41 2.91 14.28
N LYS A 456 11.32 4.13 14.85
CA LYS A 456 10.06 4.85 15.07
C LYS A 456 9.65 5.76 13.90
N ALA A 457 10.57 6.06 12.98
CA ALA A 457 10.40 7.01 11.88
C ALA A 457 9.12 6.82 11.04
N ARG A 458 8.83 5.60 10.57
CA ARG A 458 7.65 5.32 9.74
C ARG A 458 6.34 5.48 10.53
N GLY A 459 6.31 4.98 11.76
CA GLY A 459 5.17 5.15 12.66
C GLY A 459 4.91 6.64 12.95
N HIS A 460 5.96 7.40 13.24
CA HIS A 460 5.86 8.84 13.45
C HIS A 460 5.36 9.60 12.21
N ALA A 461 5.82 9.23 11.01
CA ALA A 461 5.35 9.84 9.77
C ALA A 461 3.84 9.55 9.53
N LEU A 462 3.41 8.32 9.78
CA LEU A 462 2.01 7.92 9.71
C LEU A 462 1.16 8.68 10.75
N ASP A 463 1.59 8.71 12.01
CA ASP A 463 0.94 9.44 13.11
C ASP A 463 0.79 10.93 12.78
N SER A 464 1.90 11.58 12.45
CA SER A 464 1.93 13.01 12.09
C SER A 464 0.94 13.34 10.97
N THR A 465 0.91 12.52 9.91
CA THR A 465 0.02 12.76 8.78
C THR A 465 -1.44 12.44 9.11
N ALA A 466 -1.70 11.40 9.92
CA ALA A 466 -3.04 11.11 10.41
C ALA A 466 -3.59 12.25 11.29
N TYR A 467 -2.75 12.88 12.12
CA TYR A 467 -3.15 14.04 12.92
C TYR A 467 -3.38 15.31 12.10
N LEU A 468 -2.72 15.48 10.94
CA LEU A 468 -3.08 16.53 9.98
C LEU A 468 -4.49 16.29 9.41
N LEU A 469 -4.83 15.05 9.06
CA LEU A 469 -6.19 14.72 8.63
C LEU A 469 -7.20 14.90 9.77
N ALA A 470 -6.88 14.46 10.99
CA ALA A 470 -7.73 14.63 12.15
C ALA A 470 -8.04 16.10 12.46
N PHE A 471 -7.06 16.99 12.23
CA PHE A 471 -7.26 18.43 12.36
C PHE A 471 -8.28 18.93 11.36
N GLU A 472 -8.13 18.52 10.09
CA GLU A 472 -9.07 18.86 9.02
C GLU A 472 -10.47 18.29 9.27
N VAL A 473 -10.59 17.10 9.85
CA VAL A 473 -11.86 16.52 10.32
C VAL A 473 -12.47 17.42 11.40
N SER A 474 -11.74 17.71 12.47
CA SER A 474 -12.20 18.57 13.58
C SER A 474 -12.66 19.95 13.12
N GLU A 475 -11.91 20.59 12.21
CA GLU A 475 -12.23 21.90 11.66
C GLU A 475 -13.55 21.93 10.87
N ARG A 476 -13.88 20.83 10.19
CA ARG A 476 -15.15 20.70 9.46
C ARG A 476 -16.29 20.39 10.39
N LEU A 477 -16.07 19.53 11.38
CA LEU A 477 -17.05 19.30 12.45
C LEU A 477 -17.40 20.61 13.14
N MET A 478 -16.43 21.48 13.42
CA MET A 478 -16.70 22.79 14.02
C MET A 478 -17.66 23.65 13.18
N GLY A 479 -17.59 23.56 11.85
CA GLY A 479 -18.52 24.25 10.95
C GLY A 479 -19.92 23.65 10.89
N VAL A 480 -20.09 22.40 11.37
CA VAL A 480 -21.36 21.66 11.39
C VAL A 480 -22.01 21.72 12.77
N ASP A 481 -21.28 21.30 13.81
CA ASP A 481 -21.70 21.29 15.20
C ASP A 481 -20.47 21.28 16.15
N GLU A 482 -20.44 22.21 17.09
CA GLU A 482 -19.34 22.36 18.05
C GLU A 482 -19.20 21.15 18.98
N GLY A 483 -20.31 20.58 19.46
CA GLY A 483 -20.30 19.42 20.34
C GLY A 483 -19.78 18.15 19.65
N LEU A 484 -20.06 17.96 18.35
CA LEU A 484 -19.47 16.89 17.57
C LEU A 484 -17.96 17.05 17.42
N ALA A 485 -17.47 18.27 17.22
CA ALA A 485 -16.05 18.54 17.08
C ALA A 485 -15.30 18.38 18.42
N GLU A 486 -15.86 18.87 19.52
CA GLU A 486 -15.35 18.64 20.88
C GLU A 486 -15.33 17.16 21.20
N GLY A 487 -16.44 16.45 20.98
CA GLY A 487 -16.51 15.00 21.19
C GLY A 487 -15.50 14.23 20.34
N PHE A 488 -15.23 14.65 19.10
CA PHE A 488 -14.20 14.04 18.27
C PHE A 488 -12.81 14.26 18.86
N ARG A 489 -12.50 15.48 19.28
CA ARG A 489 -11.23 15.85 19.92
C ARG A 489 -10.99 15.10 21.22
N GLU A 490 -11.98 15.08 22.10
CA GLU A 490 -11.91 14.44 23.41
C GLU A 490 -11.78 12.91 23.33
N GLN A 491 -12.41 12.28 22.33
CA GLN A 491 -12.50 10.82 22.27
C GLN A 491 -11.47 10.20 21.32
N ILE A 492 -11.11 10.91 20.26
CA ILE A 492 -10.28 10.38 19.17
C ILE A 492 -8.88 10.97 19.24
N THR A 493 -8.72 12.29 19.08
CA THR A 493 -7.38 12.88 19.03
C THR A 493 -6.73 12.92 20.41
N LEU A 494 -7.55 13.02 21.46
CA LEU A 494 -7.19 13.29 22.85
C LEU A 494 -6.44 14.62 22.99
N LEU A 495 -6.76 15.59 22.13
CA LEU A 495 -6.16 16.92 22.11
C LEU A 495 -7.27 17.96 22.10
N ASP A 496 -7.14 19.01 22.92
CA ASP A 496 -7.92 20.21 22.71
C ASP A 496 -7.49 20.94 21.40
N ALA A 497 -8.24 21.96 21.01
CA ALA A 497 -8.01 22.69 19.77
C ALA A 497 -6.65 23.43 19.73
N VAL A 498 -6.21 23.96 20.88
CA VAL A 498 -4.96 24.71 21.01
C VAL A 498 -3.78 23.77 20.90
N GLU A 499 -3.82 22.66 21.63
CA GLU A 499 -2.79 21.63 21.63
C GLU A 499 -2.67 20.96 20.25
N HIS A 500 -3.78 20.69 19.58
CA HIS A 500 -3.74 20.12 18.22
C HIS A 500 -3.04 21.06 17.24
N SER A 501 -3.41 22.35 17.27
CA SER A 501 -2.79 23.37 16.42
C SER A 501 -1.30 23.53 16.73
N ARG A 502 -0.92 23.56 18.01
CA ARG A 502 0.49 23.63 18.44
C ARG A 502 1.30 22.45 17.92
N ARG A 503 0.80 21.22 18.03
CA ARG A 503 1.51 20.02 17.53
C ARG A 503 1.73 20.05 16.02
N ILE A 504 0.78 20.58 15.25
CA ILE A 504 0.95 20.76 13.80
C ILE A 504 2.03 21.80 13.52
N GLU A 505 2.00 22.93 14.20
CA GLU A 505 3.00 23.98 14.04
C GLU A 505 4.40 23.50 14.41
N ASP A 506 4.55 22.74 15.49
CA ASP A 506 5.82 22.14 15.93
C ASP A 506 6.34 21.14 14.89
N LEU A 507 5.47 20.27 14.35
CA LEU A 507 5.82 19.36 13.26
C LEU A 507 6.30 20.14 12.02
N LEU A 508 5.55 21.16 11.60
CA LEU A 508 5.87 21.97 10.44
C LEU A 508 7.19 22.74 10.64
N ALA A 509 7.49 23.20 11.85
CA ALA A 509 8.76 23.82 12.20
C ALA A 509 9.92 22.82 12.03
N ARG A 510 9.85 21.64 12.67
CA ARG A 510 10.89 20.60 12.54
C ARG A 510 11.14 20.19 11.10
N VAL A 511 10.08 20.00 10.31
CA VAL A 511 10.23 19.66 8.87
C VAL A 511 10.89 20.81 8.09
N HIS A 512 10.61 22.07 8.45
CA HIS A 512 11.19 23.24 7.79
C HIS A 512 12.68 23.43 8.10
N ASP A 513 13.11 23.06 9.30
CA ASP A 513 14.52 23.12 9.69
C ASP A 513 15.38 22.15 8.87
N LEU A 514 14.77 21.09 8.33
CA LEU A 514 15.40 20.10 7.45
C LEU A 514 15.25 20.42 5.95
N ARG A 515 14.90 21.65 5.57
CA ARG A 515 14.70 22.03 4.14
C ARG A 515 15.92 21.90 3.25
N SER A 516 17.11 21.86 3.83
CA SER A 516 18.39 21.66 3.14
C SER A 516 18.95 20.25 3.33
N PHE A 517 18.14 19.30 3.81
CA PHE A 517 18.57 17.93 4.00
C PHE A 517 18.99 17.30 2.66
N ASP A 518 20.20 16.75 2.59
CA ASP A 518 20.66 16.02 1.43
C ASP A 518 20.20 14.55 1.52
N PHE A 519 19.38 14.15 0.54
CA PHE A 519 18.89 12.79 0.43
C PHE A 519 19.97 11.80 -0.07
N ARG A 520 21.08 12.30 -0.62
CA ARG A 520 22.12 11.50 -1.29
C ARG A 520 23.43 11.39 -0.52
N ASP A 521 23.58 12.10 0.59
CA ASP A 521 24.72 11.92 1.49
C ASP A 521 24.65 10.52 2.12
N LEU A 522 25.60 9.67 1.75
CA LEU A 522 25.81 8.33 2.30
C LEU A 522 26.89 8.34 3.38
#